data_AF-A0A3B9KEN0-F1
#
_entry.id   AF-A0A3B9KEN0-F1
#
_cell.length_a   1.000
_cell.length_b   1.000
_cell.length_c   1.000
_cell.angle_alpha   90.00
_cell.angle_beta   90.00
_cell.angle_gamma   90.00
#
_symmetry.space_group_name_H-M   'P 1'
#
loop_
_entity.id
_entity.type
_entity.pdbx_description
1 polymer ?
#
loop_
_entity_poly.entity_id
_entity_poly.type
_entity_poly.pdbx_seq_one_letter_code
_entity_poly.pdbx_strand_id
1 'polypeptide(L)'
;MPIFRRMKHWGTIIPVVLLSSLLFTACGGNSPTILNPTGPVSVQEANLFWFILYVATFIFVLVEAVLIWSIFRYRERPNSPAPRQIHGNNTIEIIWTVVPSIFLFAVLAGTIYTMFNIQNISST
;
A
#
# COMPACT_ATOMS: atom_id res chain seq x y z
N MET A 1 42.65 -17.54 -0.37
CA MET A 1 41.18 -17.33 -0.44
C MET A 1 40.57 -17.50 0.97
N PRO A 2 40.27 -16.43 1.74
CA PRO A 2 39.71 -16.51 3.10
C PRO A 2 38.22 -16.12 3.18
N ILE A 3 37.40 -16.51 2.20
CA ILE A 3 35.99 -16.06 2.10
C ILE A 3 35.04 -16.87 3.01
N PHE A 4 35.38 -18.12 3.35
CA PHE A 4 34.44 -19.05 4.01
C PHE A 4 34.19 -18.83 5.51
N ARG A 5 34.98 -18.01 6.22
CA ARG A 5 34.73 -17.74 7.66
C ARG A 5 33.54 -16.78 7.89
N ARG A 6 33.16 -15.99 6.87
CA ARG A 6 32.07 -15.01 6.96
C ARG A 6 30.67 -15.66 6.99
N MET A 7 30.49 -16.83 6.37
CA MET A 7 29.21 -17.55 6.33
C MET A 7 28.82 -18.19 7.68
N LYS A 8 29.78 -18.63 8.49
CA LYS A 8 29.50 -19.25 9.80
C LYS A 8 28.90 -18.25 10.81
N HIS A 9 29.33 -16.99 10.76
CA HIS A 9 28.77 -15.93 11.61
C HIS A 9 27.36 -15.53 11.18
N TRP A 10 27.05 -15.52 9.88
CA TRP A 10 25.70 -15.20 9.39
C TRP A 10 24.66 -16.28 9.80
N GLY A 11 25.08 -17.55 9.87
CA GLY A 11 24.25 -18.65 10.37
C GLY A 11 23.86 -18.54 11.86
N THR A 12 24.67 -17.85 12.70
CA THR A 12 24.33 -17.56 14.10
C THR A 12 23.67 -16.20 14.28
N ILE A 13 23.97 -15.21 13.43
CA ILE A 13 23.38 -13.87 13.52
C ILE A 13 21.89 -13.89 13.18
N ILE A 14 21.48 -14.61 12.12
CA ILE A 14 20.06 -14.69 11.71
C ILE A 14 19.15 -15.21 12.84
N PRO A 15 19.43 -16.36 13.50
CA PRO A 15 18.59 -16.85 14.58
C PRO A 15 18.66 -15.97 15.83
N VAL A 16 19.81 -15.35 16.14
CA VAL A 16 19.93 -14.42 17.29
C VAL A 16 19.12 -13.15 17.04
N VAL A 17 19.10 -12.61 15.82
CA VAL A 17 18.28 -11.46 15.44
C VAL A 17 16.79 -11.81 15.45
N LEU A 18 16.41 -13.00 14.96
CA LEU A 18 15.03 -13.50 15.03
C LEU A 18 14.57 -13.72 16.48
N LEU A 19 15.43 -14.28 17.35
CA LEU A 19 15.11 -14.49 18.76
C LEU A 19 15.01 -13.15 19.51
N SER A 20 15.91 -12.21 19.22
CA SER A 20 15.89 -10.85 19.78
C SER A 20 14.61 -10.10 19.39
N SER A 21 14.23 -10.14 18.11
CA SER A 21 12.97 -9.51 17.64
C SER A 21 11.71 -10.15 18.24
N LEU A 22 11.69 -11.46 18.46
CA LEU A 22 10.62 -12.13 19.23
C LEU A 22 10.56 -11.64 20.69
N LEU A 23 11.71 -11.48 21.35
CA LEU A 23 11.78 -11.01 22.73
C LEU A 23 11.35 -9.53 22.88
N PHE A 24 11.71 -8.67 21.92
CA PHE A 24 11.28 -7.26 21.91
C PHE A 24 9.78 -7.08 21.62
N THR A 25 9.15 -8.03 20.93
CA THR A 25 7.70 -8.01 20.66
C THR A 25 6.87 -8.32 21.92
N ALA A 26 7.44 -9.02 22.91
CA ALA A 26 6.73 -9.46 24.11
C ALA A 26 6.47 -8.36 25.15
N CYS A 27 7.12 -7.19 25.05
CA CYS A 27 6.91 -6.07 25.99
C CYS A 27 5.79 -5.07 25.58
N GLY A 28 5.08 -5.32 24.47
CA GLY A 28 4.03 -4.43 23.96
C GLY A 28 2.63 -4.76 24.49
N GLY A 29 2.39 -4.62 25.80
CA GLY A 29 1.04 -4.79 26.38
C GLY A 29 0.13 -3.59 26.08
N ASN A 30 -0.95 -3.81 25.33
CA ASN A 30 -2.07 -2.86 25.12
C ASN A 30 -1.66 -1.43 24.69
N SER A 31 -0.74 -1.31 23.74
CA SER A 31 -0.44 -0.03 23.11
C SER A 31 -1.67 0.47 22.33
N PRO A 32 -2.05 1.77 22.48
CA PRO A 32 -3.11 2.34 21.67
C PRO A 32 -2.68 2.28 20.21
N THR A 33 -3.42 1.52 19.41
CA THR A 33 -3.20 1.31 17.97
C THR A 33 -4.53 1.43 17.25
N ILE A 34 -4.52 1.58 15.92
CA ILE A 34 -5.75 1.65 15.12
C ILE A 34 -6.62 0.38 15.30
N LEU A 35 -5.98 -0.75 15.61
CA LEU A 35 -6.66 -2.03 15.90
C LEU A 35 -7.17 -2.16 17.35
N ASN A 36 -6.78 -1.24 18.25
CA ASN A 36 -7.21 -1.19 19.65
C ASN A 36 -7.37 0.29 20.07
N PRO A 37 -8.43 0.96 19.60
CA PRO A 37 -8.62 2.39 19.84
C PRO A 37 -9.02 2.67 21.29
N THR A 38 -8.22 3.50 21.97
CA THR A 38 -8.52 3.98 23.33
C THR A 38 -8.91 5.46 23.24
N GLY A 39 -10.18 5.79 23.51
CA GLY A 39 -10.71 7.17 23.51
C GLY A 39 -11.65 7.54 22.35
N PRO A 40 -12.39 8.65 22.42
CA PRO A 40 -13.47 8.98 21.49
C PRO A 40 -13.00 9.41 20.08
N VAL A 41 -11.79 9.95 19.94
CA VAL A 41 -11.22 10.34 18.63
C VAL A 41 -10.65 9.12 17.91
N SER A 42 -9.91 8.26 18.61
CA SER A 42 -9.30 7.07 18.01
C SER A 42 -10.35 6.05 17.52
N VAL A 43 -11.53 5.99 18.15
CA VAL A 43 -12.66 5.18 17.67
C VAL A 43 -13.17 5.65 16.31
N GLN A 44 -13.22 6.97 16.07
CA GLN A 44 -13.67 7.52 14.78
C GLN A 44 -12.66 7.19 13.67
N GLU A 45 -11.37 7.37 13.95
CA GLU A 45 -10.28 6.98 13.04
C GLU A 45 -10.31 5.48 12.73
N ALA A 46 -10.52 4.63 13.75
CA ALA A 46 -10.61 3.18 13.57
C ALA A 46 -11.81 2.78 12.70
N ASN A 47 -12.97 3.41 12.89
CA ASN A 47 -14.15 3.15 12.05
C ASN A 47 -13.91 3.54 10.59
N LEU A 48 -13.29 4.70 10.35
CA LEU A 48 -12.93 5.15 9.01
C LEU A 48 -11.90 4.22 8.36
N PHE A 49 -10.90 3.78 9.12
CA PHE A 49 -9.92 2.80 8.67
C PHE A 49 -10.58 1.50 8.22
N TRP A 50 -11.46 0.91 9.04
CA TRP A 50 -12.17 -0.32 8.67
C TRP A 50 -13.04 -0.12 7.43
N PHE A 51 -13.74 1.00 7.32
CA PHE A 51 -14.52 1.33 6.13
C PHE A 51 -13.67 1.38 4.86
N ILE A 52 -12.56 2.13 4.89
CA ILE A 52 -11.62 2.24 3.77
C ILE A 52 -11.02 0.87 3.45
N LEU A 53 -10.67 0.08 4.46
CA LEU A 53 -10.09 -1.26 4.30
C LEU A 53 -11.06 -2.21 3.59
N TYR A 54 -12.35 -2.20 3.95
CA TYR A 54 -13.36 -2.99 3.24
C TYR A 54 -13.50 -2.56 1.78
N VAL A 55 -13.59 -1.26 1.50
CA VAL A 55 -13.71 -0.73 0.13
C VAL A 55 -12.47 -1.05 -0.70
N ALA A 56 -11.28 -0.84 -0.14
CA ALA A 56 -10.01 -1.14 -0.80
C ALA A 56 -9.86 -2.63 -1.09
N THR A 57 -10.20 -3.50 -0.13
CA THR A 57 -10.17 -4.95 -0.31
C THR A 57 -11.14 -5.40 -1.39
N PHE A 58 -12.34 -4.83 -1.44
CA PHE A 58 -13.33 -5.13 -2.49
C PHE A 58 -12.79 -4.80 -3.89
N ILE A 59 -12.25 -3.58 -4.07
CA ILE A 59 -11.66 -3.16 -5.36
C ILE A 59 -10.45 -4.03 -5.71
N PHE A 60 -9.59 -4.33 -4.74
CA PHE A 60 -8.42 -5.18 -4.91
C PHE A 60 -8.82 -6.57 -5.46
N VAL A 61 -9.78 -7.23 -4.81
CA VAL A 61 -10.29 -8.55 -5.24
C VAL A 61 -10.90 -8.47 -6.64
N LEU A 62 -11.63 -7.39 -6.97
CA LEU A 62 -12.18 -7.19 -8.30
C LEU A 62 -11.08 -7.13 -9.36
N VAL A 63 -10.06 -6.28 -9.14
CA VAL A 63 -8.94 -6.13 -10.08
C VAL A 63 -8.16 -7.43 -10.21
N GLU A 64 -7.84 -8.11 -9.11
CA GLU A 64 -7.18 -9.42 -9.14
C GLU A 64 -8.02 -10.47 -9.88
N ALA A 65 -9.33 -10.51 -9.66
CA ALA A 65 -10.21 -11.44 -10.36
C ALA A 65 -10.20 -11.21 -11.88
N VAL A 66 -10.21 -9.95 -12.32
CA VAL A 66 -10.11 -9.60 -13.75
C VAL A 66 -8.75 -10.00 -14.33
N LEU A 67 -7.65 -9.78 -13.59
CA LEU A 67 -6.31 -10.19 -14.02
C LEU A 67 -6.19 -11.71 -14.13
N ILE A 68 -6.64 -12.44 -13.11
CA ILE A 68 -6.66 -13.90 -13.09
C ILE A 68 -7.52 -14.43 -14.24
N TRP A 69 -8.72 -13.86 -14.43
CA TRP A 69 -9.59 -14.22 -15.55
C TRP A 69 -8.90 -13.99 -16.90
N SER A 70 -8.23 -12.84 -17.08
CA SER A 70 -7.50 -12.53 -18.31
C SER A 70 -6.40 -13.55 -18.59
N ILE A 71 -5.60 -13.90 -17.57
CA ILE A 71 -4.53 -14.90 -17.67
C ILE A 71 -5.09 -16.25 -18.12
N PHE A 72 -6.19 -16.72 -17.52
CA PHE A 72 -6.77 -18.02 -17.88
C PHE A 72 -7.50 -18.00 -19.23
N ARG A 73 -8.19 -16.90 -19.55
CA ARG A 73 -9.02 -16.77 -20.76
C ARG A 73 -8.19 -16.61 -22.02
N TYR A 74 -7.11 -15.82 -21.96
CA TYR A 74 -6.24 -15.47 -23.07
C TYR A 74 -4.92 -16.24 -23.07
N ARG A 75 -4.81 -17.30 -22.26
CA ARG A 75 -3.65 -18.20 -22.27
C ARG A 75 -3.45 -18.79 -23.67
N GLU A 76 -2.22 -18.69 -24.17
CA GLU A 76 -1.83 -19.26 -25.45
C GLU A 76 -2.08 -20.78 -25.49
N ARG A 77 -2.59 -21.27 -26.62
CA ARG A 77 -2.85 -22.70 -26.88
C ARG A 77 -2.05 -23.16 -28.11
N PRO A 78 -1.70 -24.47 -28.22
CA PRO A 78 -1.04 -25.00 -29.41
C PRO A 78 -1.85 -24.68 -30.67
N ASN A 79 -1.19 -24.16 -31.71
CA ASN A 79 -1.79 -23.68 -32.98
C ASN A 79 -2.60 -22.37 -32.90
N SER A 80 -2.42 -21.55 -31.86
CA SER A 80 -3.06 -20.23 -31.83
C SER A 80 -2.37 -19.27 -32.82
N PRO A 81 -3.12 -18.48 -33.61
CA PRO A 81 -2.54 -17.46 -34.46
C PRO A 81 -1.86 -16.37 -33.61
N ALA A 82 -0.83 -15.73 -34.17
CA ALA A 82 -0.15 -14.63 -33.48
C ALA A 82 -1.15 -13.51 -33.13
N PRO A 83 -1.12 -12.96 -31.90
CA PRO A 83 -2.04 -11.92 -31.50
C PRO A 83 -1.78 -10.64 -32.30
N ARG A 84 -2.86 -9.91 -32.63
CA ARG A 84 -2.76 -8.62 -33.28
C ARG A 84 -2.00 -7.64 -32.37
N GLN A 85 -0.85 -7.15 -32.81
CA GLN A 85 -0.09 -6.13 -32.10
C GLN A 85 -0.81 -4.78 -32.20
N ILE A 86 -1.65 -4.51 -31.22
CA ILE A 86 -2.17 -3.17 -30.98
C ILE A 86 -1.14 -2.42 -30.14
N HIS A 87 -0.62 -1.32 -30.67
CA HIS A 87 0.07 -0.34 -29.83
C HIS A 87 -1.00 0.37 -28.98
N GLY A 88 -0.66 0.76 -27.76
CA GLY A 88 -1.59 1.26 -26.75
C GLY A 88 -2.48 2.43 -27.24
N ASN A 89 -3.47 2.79 -26.42
CA ASN A 89 -4.34 3.90 -26.76
C ASN A 89 -3.86 5.17 -26.04
N ASN A 90 -3.14 6.02 -26.78
CA ASN A 90 -2.63 7.31 -26.30
C ASN A 90 -3.71 8.14 -25.60
N THR A 91 -4.97 8.09 -26.06
CA THR A 91 -6.06 8.86 -25.45
C THR A 91 -6.39 8.33 -24.05
N ILE A 92 -6.49 7.02 -23.87
CA ILE A 92 -6.77 6.43 -22.55
C ILE A 92 -5.56 6.66 -21.63
N GLU A 93 -4.35 6.54 -22.19
CA GLU A 93 -3.08 6.80 -21.50
C GLU A 93 -3.00 8.20 -20.90
N ILE A 94 -3.38 9.22 -21.67
CA ILE A 94 -3.42 10.60 -21.20
C ILE A 94 -4.53 10.79 -20.16
N ILE A 95 -5.72 10.22 -20.38
CA ILE A 95 -6.84 10.39 -19.45
C ILE A 95 -6.51 9.85 -18.06
N TRP A 96 -5.98 8.63 -17.97
CA TRP A 96 -5.71 8.02 -16.66
C TRP A 96 -4.50 8.60 -15.94
N THR A 97 -3.62 9.34 -16.62
CA THR A 97 -2.48 10.01 -15.97
C THR A 97 -2.85 11.42 -15.53
N VAL A 98 -3.55 12.17 -16.39
CA VAL A 98 -3.95 13.56 -16.11
C VAL A 98 -4.98 13.65 -14.99
N VAL A 99 -5.96 12.74 -14.95
CA VAL A 99 -7.02 12.78 -13.92
C VAL A 99 -6.44 12.65 -12.49
N PRO A 100 -5.60 11.64 -12.17
CA PRO A 100 -4.94 11.57 -10.86
C PRO A 100 -4.02 12.75 -10.56
N SER A 101 -3.30 13.27 -11.57
CA SER A 101 -2.44 14.44 -11.37
C SER A 101 -3.24 15.67 -10.94
N ILE A 102 -4.36 15.97 -11.62
CA ILE A 102 -5.22 17.10 -11.26
C ILE A 102 -5.81 16.92 -9.86
N PHE A 103 -6.26 15.70 -9.53
CA PHE A 103 -6.78 15.40 -8.20
C PHE A 103 -5.74 15.68 -7.10
N LEU A 104 -4.48 15.27 -7.33
CA LEU A 104 -3.38 15.53 -6.39
C LEU A 104 -3.12 17.03 -6.20
N PHE A 105 -3.11 17.81 -7.29
CA PHE A 105 -2.93 19.27 -7.20
C PHE A 105 -4.07 19.95 -6.43
N ALA A 106 -5.32 19.49 -6.61
CA ALA A 106 -6.47 20.02 -5.89
C ALA A 106 -6.35 19.76 -4.37
N VAL A 107 -5.98 18.53 -3.98
CA VAL A 107 -5.76 18.16 -2.57
C VAL A 107 -4.58 18.95 -1.97
N LEU A 108 -3.51 19.13 -2.74
CA LEU A 108 -2.35 19.92 -2.30
C LEU A 108 -2.75 21.37 -2.01
N ALA A 109 -3.49 22.01 -2.91
CA ALA A 109 -3.96 23.38 -2.71
C ALA A 109 -4.85 23.51 -1.47
N GLY A 110 -5.78 22.57 -1.27
CA GLY A 110 -6.62 22.52 -0.07
C GLY A 110 -5.82 22.37 1.22
N THR A 111 -4.82 21.47 1.22
CA THR A 111 -3.93 21.25 2.37
C THR A 111 -3.11 22.50 2.72
N ILE A 112 -2.56 23.19 1.72
CA ILE A 112 -1.82 24.43 1.93
C ILE A 112 -2.72 25.51 2.54
N TYR A 113 -3.95 25.65 2.01
CA TYR A 113 -4.93 26.61 2.52
C TYR A 113 -5.28 26.35 3.98
N THR A 114 -5.59 25.10 4.35
CA THR A 114 -5.95 24.75 5.73
C THR A 114 -4.78 24.96 6.69
N MET A 115 -3.55 24.63 6.29
CA MET A 115 -2.35 24.84 7.11
C MET A 115 -2.16 26.32 7.48
N PHE A 116 -2.25 27.23 6.52
CA PHE A 116 -2.15 28.67 6.79
C PHE A 116 -3.30 29.19 7.66
N ASN A 117 -4.51 28.65 7.48
CA ASN A 117 -5.66 29.09 8.25
C ASN A 117 -5.54 28.70 9.74
N ILE A 118 -4.98 27.52 10.04
CA ILE A 118 -4.72 27.08 11.42
C ILE A 118 -3.64 27.95 12.07
N GLN A 119 -2.57 28.30 11.35
CA GLN A 119 -1.51 29.18 11.85
C GLN A 119 -2.05 30.57 12.23
N ASN A 120 -2.89 31.17 11.37
CA ASN A 120 -3.50 32.47 11.64
C ASN A 120 -4.34 32.47 12.92
N ILE A 121 -5.13 31.42 13.16
CA ILE A 121 -5.98 31.30 14.37
C ILE A 121 -5.13 31.14 15.64
N SER A 122 -3.99 30.44 15.57
CA SER A 122 -3.11 30.25 16.73
C SER A 122 -2.29 31.50 17.11
N SER A 123 -2.18 32.47 16.19
CA SER A 123 -1.41 33.70 16.38
C SER A 123 -2.20 34.88 16.98
N THR A 124 -3.51 34.71 17.16
CA THR A 124 -4.44 35.64 17.83
C THR A 124 -4.91 35.07 19.16
#